data_AF-A0A511D4F7-F1
#
_entry.id   AF-A0A511D4F7-F1
#
_cell.length_a   1.000
_cell.length_b   1.000
_cell.length_c   1.000
_cell.angle_alpha   90.00
_cell.angle_beta   90.00
_cell.angle_gamma   90.00
#
_symmetry.space_group_name_H-M   'P 1'
#
loop_
_entity.id
_entity.type
_entity.pdbx_description
1 polymer ?
#
loop_
_entity_poly.entity_id
_entity_poly.type
_entity_poly.pdbx_seq_one_letter_code
_entity_poly.pdbx_strand_id
1 'polypeptide(L)'
;MASLVYLAVGSAAERGGEPGPTDAWLILAGLARDTRAVRLGVLVTSVTFRLPGPLAIAVAQVDQMSDGRVELGLGAGWFEAEHRPYGIPFPPLRERFDRFAEQLAIVTGLWETPPGDRFSFDGGHYTLTDSPALPKPVQRRARR
;
A
#
# COMPACT_ATOMS: atom_id res chain seq x y z
N MET A 1 -17.84 4.77 -11.09
CA MET A 1 -17.59 5.59 -9.89
C MET A 1 -16.49 4.92 -9.08
N ALA A 2 -15.32 5.55 -8.95
CA ALA A 2 -14.29 5.14 -8.01
C ALA A 2 -14.54 5.86 -6.68
N SER A 3 -14.78 5.12 -5.60
CA SER A 3 -14.87 5.71 -4.26
C SER A 3 -13.47 5.91 -3.73
N LEU A 4 -13.04 7.18 -3.61
CA LEU A 4 -11.78 7.55 -2.96
C LEU A 4 -11.91 7.35 -1.45
N VAL A 5 -10.98 6.60 -0.85
CA VAL A 5 -10.75 6.62 0.60
C VAL A 5 -9.50 7.45 0.86
N TYR A 6 -9.69 8.65 1.43
CA TYR A 6 -8.64 9.60 1.77
C TYR A 6 -8.36 9.53 3.29
N LEU A 7 -7.09 9.43 3.69
CA LEU A 7 -6.66 9.66 5.08
C LEU A 7 -6.68 11.19 5.32
N ALA A 8 -7.73 11.65 5.99
CA ALA A 8 -8.13 13.04 6.29
C ALA A 8 -7.16 14.22 5.93
N VAL A 9 -7.51 14.89 4.82
CA VAL A 9 -7.19 16.25 4.35
C VAL A 9 -7.77 17.38 5.20
N GLY A 10 -7.20 17.75 6.35
CA GLY A 10 -7.46 19.04 7.00
C GLY A 10 -8.94 19.47 7.20
N SER A 11 -9.45 19.23 8.40
CA SER A 11 -10.52 19.98 9.13
C SER A 11 -11.03 19.18 10.35
N ALA A 12 -10.48 17.98 10.60
CA ALA A 12 -10.78 17.20 11.82
C ALA A 12 -10.54 17.99 13.12
N ALA A 13 -9.70 19.03 13.08
CA ALA A 13 -9.48 19.96 14.19
C ALA A 13 -10.76 20.70 14.63
N GLU A 14 -11.71 20.97 13.71
CA GLU A 14 -12.95 21.69 14.03
C GLU A 14 -14.02 20.80 14.67
N ARG A 15 -13.87 19.47 14.64
CA ARG A 15 -14.83 18.50 15.21
C ARG A 15 -14.26 17.68 16.37
N GLY A 16 -13.23 18.18 17.06
CA GLY A 16 -12.64 17.49 18.20
C GLY A 16 -11.95 16.16 17.87
N GLY A 17 -11.66 15.89 16.60
CA GLY A 17 -10.96 14.68 16.18
C GLY A 17 -11.83 13.44 15.97
N GLU A 18 -13.15 13.50 16.07
CA GLU A 18 -14.04 12.37 15.81
C GLU A 18 -14.47 12.27 14.33
N PRO A 19 -14.63 11.03 13.77
CA PRO A 19 -14.36 9.71 14.37
C PRO A 19 -12.86 9.31 14.35
N GLY A 20 -11.97 10.21 13.94
CA GLY A 20 -10.55 9.95 13.76
C GLY A 20 -10.22 9.38 12.38
N PRO A 21 -8.92 9.23 12.07
CA PRO A 21 -8.50 8.63 10.80
C PRO A 21 -8.72 7.13 10.78
N THR A 22 -9.06 6.61 9.62
CA THR A 22 -9.24 5.17 9.35
C THR A 22 -8.05 4.63 8.56
N ASP A 23 -7.70 3.36 8.76
CA ASP A 23 -6.76 2.67 7.88
C ASP A 23 -7.41 2.39 6.52
N ALA A 24 -6.85 2.97 5.46
CA ALA A 24 -7.42 2.85 4.12
C ALA A 24 -7.47 1.40 3.61
N TRP A 25 -6.48 0.56 3.89
CA TRP A 25 -6.47 -0.82 3.41
C TRP A 25 -7.47 -1.70 4.17
N LEU A 26 -7.71 -1.43 5.46
CA LEU A 26 -8.79 -2.08 6.21
C LEU A 26 -10.17 -1.71 5.66
N ILE A 27 -10.40 -0.43 5.34
CA ILE A 27 -11.65 0.01 4.73
C ILE A 27 -11.83 -0.62 3.35
N LEU A 28 -10.79 -0.66 2.52
CA LEU A 28 -10.86 -1.29 1.20
C LEU A 28 -11.11 -2.81 1.30
N ALA A 29 -10.58 -3.51 2.30
CA ALA A 29 -10.88 -4.92 2.53
C ALA A 29 -12.38 -5.16 2.79
N GLY A 30 -13.02 -4.33 3.62
CA GLY A 30 -14.48 -4.38 3.83
C GLY A 30 -15.25 -4.09 2.55
N LEU A 31 -14.94 -2.98 1.87
CA LEU A 31 -15.58 -2.59 0.62
C LEU A 31 -15.38 -3.61 -0.50
N ALA A 32 -14.25 -4.33 -0.53
CA ALA A 32 -13.99 -5.40 -1.49
C ALA A 32 -15.04 -6.50 -1.41
N ARG A 33 -15.54 -6.81 -0.21
CA ARG A 33 -16.58 -7.83 0.00
C ARG A 33 -17.99 -7.30 -0.20
N ASP A 34 -18.23 -6.04 0.15
CA ASP A 34 -19.57 -5.42 0.11
C ASP A 34 -19.95 -4.85 -1.25
N THR A 35 -18.98 -4.70 -2.17
CA THR A 35 -19.20 -4.16 -3.51
C THR A 35 -18.83 -5.18 -4.58
N ARG A 36 -19.45 -5.07 -5.77
CA ARG A 36 -19.25 -6.03 -6.87
C ARG A 36 -18.63 -5.45 -8.14
N ALA A 37 -18.71 -4.13 -8.35
CA ALA A 37 -18.34 -3.52 -9.64
C ALA A 37 -17.35 -2.36 -9.53
N VAL A 38 -17.34 -1.62 -8.42
CA VAL A 38 -16.46 -0.45 -8.28
C VAL A 38 -15.00 -0.86 -8.16
N ARG A 39 -14.08 -0.09 -8.74
CA ARG A 39 -12.64 -0.26 -8.51
C ARG A 39 -12.25 0.38 -7.19
N LEU A 40 -11.27 -0.20 -6.52
CA LEU A 40 -10.88 0.11 -5.15
C LEU A 40 -9.42 0.55 -5.13
N GLY A 41 -9.13 1.74 -4.64
CA GLY A 41 -7.77 2.25 -4.61
C GLY A 41 -7.55 3.29 -3.54
N VAL A 42 -6.29 3.47 -3.17
CA VAL A 42 -5.84 4.48 -2.21
C VAL A 42 -5.10 5.58 -2.96
N LEU A 43 -5.48 6.84 -2.72
CA LEU A 43 -4.82 8.03 -3.28
C LEU A 43 -4.15 8.84 -2.14
N VAL A 44 -2.93 8.53 -1.70
CA VAL A 44 -1.99 7.50 -2.19
C VAL A 44 -1.44 6.69 -1.02
N THR A 45 -1.03 5.44 -1.25
CA THR A 45 -0.31 4.65 -0.25
C THR A 45 1.09 5.21 -0.09
N SER A 46 1.33 5.89 1.03
CA SER A 46 2.65 6.44 1.32
C SER A 46 3.63 5.36 1.79
N VAL A 47 4.82 5.36 1.20
CA VAL A 47 5.90 4.37 1.46
C VAL A 47 6.53 4.49 2.85
N THR A 48 6.18 5.52 3.62
CA THR A 48 6.65 5.70 5.00
C THR A 48 5.78 5.00 6.04
N PHE A 49 4.54 4.61 5.69
CA PHE A 49 3.57 4.06 6.65
C PHE A 49 3.64 2.53 6.79
N ARG A 50 4.14 1.83 5.78
CA ARG A 50 4.15 0.36 5.75
C ARG A 50 5.46 -0.15 5.16
N LEU A 51 5.90 -1.30 5.66
CA LEU A 51 6.98 -2.06 5.05
C LEU A 51 6.49 -2.71 3.73
N PRO A 52 7.36 -2.86 2.72
CA PRO A 52 6.94 -3.28 1.39
C PRO A 52 6.40 -4.71 1.34
N GLY A 53 6.97 -5.64 2.11
CA GLY A 53 6.47 -7.03 2.20
C GLY A 53 5.03 -7.11 2.73
N PRO A 54 4.74 -6.60 3.94
CA PRO A 54 3.38 -6.53 4.46
C PRO A 54 2.41 -5.76 3.56
N LEU A 55 2.86 -4.68 2.91
CA LEU A 55 2.03 -3.95 1.94
C LEU A 55 1.65 -4.84 0.74
N ALA A 56 2.61 -5.55 0.15
CA ALA A 56 2.36 -6.44 -0.98
C ALA A 56 1.33 -7.54 -0.63
N ILE A 57 1.40 -8.07 0.59
CA ILE A 57 0.44 -9.06 1.11
C ILE A 57 -0.95 -8.44 1.23
N ALA A 58 -1.07 -7.30 1.92
CA ALA A 58 -2.36 -6.66 2.15
C ALA A 58 -3.07 -6.32 0.83
N VAL A 59 -2.33 -5.72 -0.12
CA VAL A 59 -2.89 -5.37 -1.43
C VAL A 59 -3.33 -6.61 -2.20
N ALA A 60 -2.51 -7.67 -2.24
CA ALA A 60 -2.87 -8.91 -2.93
C ALA A 60 -4.12 -9.57 -2.32
N GLN A 61 -4.27 -9.55 -0.99
CA GLN A 61 -5.45 -10.08 -0.32
C GLN A 61 -6.70 -9.27 -0.61
N VAL A 62 -6.62 -7.94 -0.59
CA VAL A 62 -7.78 -7.09 -0.96
C VAL A 62 -8.12 -7.30 -2.44
N ASP A 63 -7.13 -7.46 -3.32
CA ASP A 63 -7.34 -7.77 -4.72
C ASP A 63 -8.10 -9.10 -4.90
N GLN A 64 -7.68 -10.15 -4.19
CA GLN A 64 -8.38 -11.44 -4.15
C GLN A 64 -9.80 -11.33 -3.59
N MET A 65 -10.00 -10.61 -2.48
CA MET A 65 -11.32 -10.38 -1.89
C MET A 65 -12.26 -9.67 -2.86
N SER A 66 -11.70 -8.81 -3.71
CA SER A 66 -12.43 -7.98 -4.66
C SER A 66 -12.65 -8.64 -6.03
N ASP A 67 -12.04 -9.81 -6.29
CA ASP A 67 -11.95 -10.41 -7.63
C ASP A 67 -11.27 -9.50 -8.66
N GLY A 68 -10.10 -8.96 -8.32
CA GLY A 68 -9.25 -8.24 -9.27
C GLY A 68 -9.62 -6.77 -9.51
N ARG A 69 -10.23 -6.09 -8.53
CA ARG A 69 -10.69 -4.69 -8.66
C ARG A 69 -9.80 -3.66 -7.99
N VAL A 70 -8.62 -4.04 -7.49
CA VAL A 70 -7.75 -3.14 -6.73
C VAL A 70 -6.79 -2.34 -7.62
N GLU A 71 -6.54 -1.09 -7.24
CA GLU A 71 -5.50 -0.22 -7.78
C GLU A 71 -4.58 0.23 -6.65
N LEU A 72 -3.29 -0.10 -6.77
CA LEU A 72 -2.27 0.39 -5.85
C LEU A 72 -1.67 1.70 -6.38
N GLY A 73 -2.05 2.82 -5.78
CA GLY A 73 -1.30 4.08 -5.88
C GLY A 73 -0.22 4.13 -4.81
N LEU A 74 1.06 4.26 -5.21
CA LEU A 74 2.20 4.46 -4.31
C LEU A 74 2.66 5.93 -4.36
N GLY A 75 3.14 6.46 -3.24
CA GLY A 75 3.74 7.79 -3.19
C GLY A 75 4.80 7.93 -2.10
N ALA A 76 5.74 8.86 -2.28
CA ALA A 76 6.84 9.11 -1.35
C ALA A 76 6.39 9.70 0.02
N GLY A 77 5.11 10.05 0.16
CA GLY A 77 4.59 10.80 1.31
C GLY A 77 4.94 12.29 1.22
N TRP A 78 4.20 13.15 1.93
CA TRP A 78 4.42 14.60 1.85
C TRP A 78 4.14 15.34 3.16
N PHE A 79 3.36 14.78 4.09
CA PHE A 79 2.84 15.50 5.23
C PHE A 79 3.43 15.02 6.56
N GLU A 80 4.50 15.67 7.03
CA GLU A 80 5.19 15.32 8.27
C GLU A 80 4.28 15.41 9.51
N ALA A 81 3.33 16.35 9.53
CA ALA A 81 2.46 16.54 10.68
C ALA A 81 1.52 15.33 10.93
N GLU A 82 1.26 14.50 9.92
CA GLU A 82 0.57 13.22 10.09
C GLU A 82 1.49 12.14 10.69
N HIS A 83 2.81 12.25 10.48
CA HIS A 83 3.76 11.24 10.95
C HIS A 83 4.03 11.35 12.45
N ARG A 84 4.19 12.59 12.95
CA ARG A 84 4.58 12.84 14.35
C ARG A 84 3.62 12.23 15.38
N PRO A 85 2.28 12.37 15.27
CA PRO A 85 1.34 11.80 16.24
C PRO A 85 1.37 10.26 16.31
N TYR A 86 1.77 9.60 15.23
CA TYR A 86 1.85 8.14 15.14
C TYR A 86 3.27 7.59 15.34
N GLY A 87 4.24 8.45 15.70
CA GLY A 87 5.63 8.04 15.90
C GLY A 87 6.30 7.50 14.63
N ILE A 88 5.81 7.87 13.45
CA ILE A 88 6.35 7.40 12.17
C ILE A 88 7.53 8.30 11.79
N PRO A 89 8.72 7.77 11.48
CA PRO A 89 9.81 8.58 10.97
C PRO A 89 9.45 9.25 9.64
N PHE A 90 9.83 10.53 9.48
CA PHE A 90 9.66 11.27 8.23
C PHE A 90 11.04 11.64 7.67
N PRO A 91 11.67 10.76 6.87
CA PRO A 91 13.01 11.00 6.39
C PRO A 91 13.06 12.11 5.33
N PRO A 92 14.26 12.64 5.01
CA PRO A 92 14.44 13.66 3.98
C PRO A 92 13.88 13.22 2.63
N LEU A 93 13.56 14.20 1.77
CA LEU A 93 12.93 13.97 0.47
C LEU A 93 13.64 12.90 -0.37
N ARG A 94 14.97 12.98 -0.46
CA ARG A 94 15.79 12.04 -1.24
C ARG A 94 15.56 10.60 -0.80
N GLU A 95 15.71 10.35 0.49
CA GLU A 95 15.53 9.02 1.08
C GLU A 95 14.10 8.49 0.87
N ARG A 96 13.08 9.36 0.91
CA ARG A 96 11.69 8.94 0.63
C ARG A 96 11.49 8.47 -0.81
N PHE A 97 12.18 9.09 -1.78
CA PHE A 97 12.17 8.63 -3.17
C PHE A 97 13.01 7.37 -3.37
N ASP A 98 14.16 7.25 -2.69
CA ASP A 98 14.98 6.03 -2.71
C ASP A 98 14.17 4.83 -2.16
N ARG A 99 13.50 5.01 -1.00
CA ARG A 99 12.55 4.03 -0.45
C ARG A 99 11.38 3.75 -1.40
N PHE A 100 10.84 4.76 -2.07
CA PHE A 100 9.76 4.56 -3.05
C PHE A 100 10.18 3.63 -4.18
N ALA A 101 11.38 3.83 -4.75
CA ALA A 101 11.91 2.99 -5.82
C ALA A 101 12.09 1.54 -5.35
N GLU A 102 12.68 1.33 -4.17
CA GLU A 102 12.86 -0.01 -3.61
C GLU A 102 11.53 -0.69 -3.27
N GLN A 103 10.58 0.02 -2.65
CA GLN A 103 9.28 -0.55 -2.34
C GLN A 103 8.52 -0.95 -3.59
N LEU A 104 8.56 -0.14 -4.65
CA LEU A 104 7.96 -0.49 -5.93
C LEU A 104 8.58 -1.79 -6.47
N ALA A 105 9.91 -1.88 -6.51
CA ALA A 105 10.62 -3.06 -6.98
C ALA A 105 10.30 -4.32 -6.16
N ILE A 106 10.23 -4.19 -4.83
CA ILE A 106 9.89 -5.30 -3.93
C ILE A 106 8.44 -5.75 -4.14
N VAL A 107 7.48 -4.81 -4.17
CA VAL A 107 6.07 -5.15 -4.32
C VAL A 107 5.82 -5.84 -5.66
N THR A 108 6.39 -5.32 -6.76
CA THR A 108 6.27 -5.96 -8.06
C THR A 108 6.98 -7.31 -8.11
N GLY A 109 8.20 -7.40 -7.55
CA GLY A 109 8.98 -8.63 -7.51
C GLY A 109 8.26 -9.73 -6.75
N LEU A 110 7.72 -9.43 -5.57
CA LEU A 110 6.90 -10.36 -4.79
C LEU A 110 5.68 -10.86 -5.57
N TRP A 111 5.03 -10.05 -6.40
CA TRP A 111 3.88 -10.53 -7.19
C TRP A 111 4.28 -11.28 -8.46
N GLU A 112 5.40 -10.92 -9.08
CA GLU A 112 5.89 -11.52 -10.32
C GLU A 112 6.62 -12.86 -10.11
N THR A 113 7.19 -13.12 -8.92
CA THR A 113 7.84 -14.41 -8.61
C THR A 113 6.87 -15.58 -8.79
N PRO A 114 7.20 -16.66 -9.52
CA PRO A 114 6.31 -17.80 -9.67
C PRO A 114 5.97 -18.48 -8.32
N PRO A 115 4.74 -19.02 -8.15
CA PRO A 115 4.44 -19.85 -6.98
C PRO A 115 5.39 -21.05 -6.89
N GLY A 116 5.99 -21.26 -5.71
CA GLY A 116 7.01 -22.29 -5.48
C GLY A 116 8.44 -21.77 -5.44
N ASP A 117 8.69 -20.61 -6.06
CA ASP A 117 9.99 -19.93 -6.04
C ASP A 117 10.12 -19.02 -4.81
N ARG A 118 11.33 -18.49 -4.61
CA ARG A 118 11.66 -17.53 -3.54
C ARG A 118 12.09 -16.19 -4.10
N PHE A 119 11.71 -15.11 -3.42
CA PHE A 119 12.10 -13.75 -3.75
C PHE A 119 13.06 -13.20 -2.68
N SER A 120 14.20 -12.68 -3.14
CA SER A 120 15.16 -11.97 -2.32
C SER A 120 15.43 -10.59 -2.94
N PHE A 121 15.72 -9.61 -2.11
CA PHE A 121 16.02 -8.24 -2.51
C PHE A 121 17.07 -7.68 -1.57
N ASP A 122 18.10 -7.03 -2.10
CA ASP A 122 19.18 -6.42 -1.33
C ASP A 122 19.34 -4.96 -1.76
N GLY A 123 18.68 -4.06 -1.02
CA GLY A 123 18.68 -2.63 -1.26
C GLY A 123 19.33 -1.84 -0.13
N GLY A 124 19.41 -0.53 -0.29
CA GLY A 124 19.94 0.37 0.72
C GLY A 124 18.99 0.60 1.90
N HIS A 125 17.68 0.41 1.70
CA HIS A 125 16.67 0.60 2.75
C HIS A 125 15.99 -0.68 3.18
N TYR A 126 15.88 -1.68 2.29
CA TYR A 126 15.19 -2.93 2.56
C TYR A 126 16.01 -4.14 2.10
N THR A 127 16.02 -5.17 2.94
CA THR A 127 16.54 -6.50 2.60
C THR A 127 15.44 -7.52 2.81
N LEU A 128 15.16 -8.33 1.77
CA LEU A 128 14.31 -9.52 1.85
C LEU A 128 15.16 -10.74 1.54
N THR A 129 15.01 -11.80 2.32
CA THR A 129 15.73 -13.05 2.16
C THR A 129 14.73 -14.20 2.08
N ASP A 130 14.79 -14.96 0.99
CA ASP A 130 14.01 -16.18 0.75
C ASP A 130 12.50 -16.05 1.01
N SER A 131 11.92 -14.90 0.66
CA SER A 131 10.49 -14.67 0.80
C SER A 131 9.71 -15.68 -0.05
N PRO A 132 8.63 -16.30 0.48
CA PRO A 132 7.75 -17.15 -0.32
C PRO A 132 7.00 -16.39 -1.42
N ALA A 133 7.05 -15.06 -1.40
CA ALA A 133 6.41 -14.21 -2.40
C ALA A 133 4.89 -14.47 -2.53
N LEU A 134 4.21 -14.76 -1.43
CA LEU A 134 2.76 -15.07 -1.42
C LEU A 134 2.02 -14.14 -0.46
N PRO A 135 0.71 -13.87 -0.69
CA PRO A 135 -0.12 -14.33 -1.80
C PRO A 135 0.05 -13.52 -3.10
N LYS A 136 -0.53 -14.00 -4.20
CA LYS A 136 -0.54 -13.30 -5.50
C LYS A 136 -1.85 -12.54 -5.70
N PRO A 137 -1.83 -11.33 -6.30
CA PRO A 137 -3.05 -10.69 -6.77
C PRO A 137 -3.71 -11.54 -7.87
N VAL A 138 -5.02 -11.37 -8.05
CA VAL A 138 -5.79 -11.94 -9.16
C VAL A 138 -5.36 -11.30 -10.46
N GLN A 139 -5.17 -9.97 -10.44
CA GLN A 139 -4.70 -9.22 -11.60
C GLN A 139 -3.27 -9.60 -11.95
N ARG A 140 -3.07 -10.05 -13.19
CA ARG A 140 -1.74 -10.23 -13.79
C ARG A 140 -1.41 -9.01 -14.62
N ARG A 141 -0.13 -8.64 -14.65
CA ARG A 141 0.36 -7.60 -15.56
C ARG A 141 0.00 -7.99 -16.99
N ALA A 142 -0.75 -7.12 -17.68
CA ALA A 142 -1.00 -7.30 -19.10
C ALA A 142 0.36 -7.28 -19.81
N ARG A 143 0.74 -8.39 -20.44
CA ARG A 143 1.88 -8.40 -21.37
C ARG A 143 1.49 -7.46 -22.52
N ARG A 144 2.07 -6.27 -22.55
CA ARG A 144 2.08 -5.42 -23.74
C ARG A 144 3.21 -5.85 -24.66
#